data_AF-A0A7S1JIC6-F1
#
_entry.id   AF-A0A7S1JIC6-F1
#
_cell.length_a   1.000
_cell.length_b   1.000
_cell.length_c   1.000
_cell.angle_alpha   90.00
_cell.angle_beta   90.00
_cell.angle_gamma   90.00
#
_symmetry.space_group_name_H-M   'P 1'
#
loop_
_entity.id
_entity.type
_entity.pdbx_description
1 polymer ?
#
loop_
_entity_poly.entity_id
_entity_poly.type
_entity_poly.pdbx_seq_one_letter_code
_entity_poly.pdbx_strand_id
1 'polypeptide(L)'
;ESSVHSPIGGGPPQFKHDTQWLNTVVGEMWPCFSNWLSRILKDTIPGVVNFYLSGEGADAAEEESKAKHDLASSQEVAKAKKNSMTVAFDEFHLGKVPPEILSIMDFQMSGASVVLDIMYRLQSTGGTGIFP
;
A
#
# COMPACT_ATOMS: atom_id res chain seq x y z
N GLU A 1 -35.11 -16.89 -40.34
CA GLU A 1 -35.28 -16.07 -39.13
C GLU A 1 -34.46 -16.70 -38.02
N SER A 2 -33.39 -16.05 -37.60
CA SER A 2 -32.54 -16.51 -36.51
C SER A 2 -32.45 -15.38 -35.48
N SER A 3 -33.37 -15.39 -34.53
CA SER A 3 -33.34 -14.50 -33.36
C SER A 3 -32.22 -14.94 -32.43
N VAL A 4 -31.20 -14.11 -32.29
CA VAL A 4 -30.18 -14.25 -31.24
C VAL A 4 -30.68 -13.51 -30.01
N HIS A 5 -30.89 -14.26 -28.92
CA HIS A 5 -31.18 -13.70 -27.60
C HIS A 5 -30.03 -12.79 -27.14
N SER A 6 -30.33 -11.52 -26.84
CA SER A 6 -29.44 -10.66 -26.07
C SER A 6 -29.38 -11.14 -24.61
N PRO A 7 -28.20 -11.41 -24.02
CA PRO A 7 -28.11 -11.62 -22.59
C PRO A 7 -28.27 -10.27 -21.89
N ILE A 8 -29.32 -10.19 -21.08
CA ILE A 8 -29.58 -9.11 -20.14
C ILE A 8 -28.52 -9.22 -19.04
N GLY A 9 -27.61 -8.24 -18.97
CA GLY A 9 -26.57 -8.16 -17.94
C GLY A 9 -25.21 -7.68 -18.44
N GLY A 10 -25.17 -6.66 -19.31
CA GLY A 10 -23.91 -6.12 -19.84
C GLY A 10 -23.39 -4.97 -18.98
N GLY A 11 -22.54 -5.27 -17.99
CA GLY A 11 -21.57 -4.27 -17.55
C GLY A 11 -20.68 -3.84 -18.72
N PRO A 12 -20.05 -2.66 -18.68
CA PRO A 12 -19.11 -2.27 -19.74
C PRO A 12 -18.07 -3.38 -19.93
N PRO A 13 -17.69 -3.70 -21.18
CA PRO A 13 -16.68 -4.72 -21.43
C PRO A 13 -15.40 -4.37 -20.66
N GLN A 14 -15.00 -5.24 -19.74
CA GLN A 14 -13.71 -5.11 -19.05
C GLN A 14 -12.65 -5.69 -19.98
N PHE A 15 -11.81 -4.83 -20.55
CA PHE A 15 -10.68 -5.30 -21.33
C PHE A 15 -9.54 -5.70 -20.40
N LYS A 16 -9.02 -6.91 -20.63
CA LYS A 16 -7.81 -7.40 -20.00
C LYS A 16 -6.64 -7.10 -20.92
N HIS A 17 -5.66 -6.38 -20.41
CA HIS A 17 -4.45 -6.02 -21.16
C HIS A 17 -3.37 -7.08 -20.96
N ASP A 18 -2.49 -7.19 -21.96
CA ASP A 18 -1.25 -7.96 -21.80
C ASP A 18 -0.36 -7.32 -20.72
N THR A 19 0.26 -8.14 -19.87
CA THR A 19 1.10 -7.65 -18.77
C THR A 19 2.59 -7.62 -19.12
N GLN A 20 3.02 -8.25 -20.23
CA GLN A 20 4.44 -8.40 -20.53
C GLN A 20 5.15 -7.07 -20.76
N TRP A 21 4.50 -6.13 -21.45
CA TRP A 21 5.10 -4.82 -21.70
C TRP A 21 5.37 -4.05 -20.40
N LEU A 22 4.44 -4.07 -19.45
CA LEU A 22 4.60 -3.35 -18.18
C LEU A 22 5.62 -4.04 -17.29
N ASN A 23 5.62 -5.38 -17.27
CA ASN A 23 6.67 -6.15 -16.60
C ASN A 23 8.07 -5.82 -17.14
N THR A 24 8.20 -5.63 -18.45
CA THR A 24 9.47 -5.23 -19.09
C THR A 24 9.92 -3.85 -18.61
N VAL A 25 9.02 -2.86 -18.68
CA VAL A 25 9.28 -1.48 -18.24
C VAL A 25 9.63 -1.43 -16.74
N VAL A 26 8.88 -2.14 -15.90
CA VAL A 26 9.16 -2.24 -14.47
C VAL A 26 10.53 -2.88 -14.23
N GLY A 27 10.87 -3.94 -14.95
CA GLY A 27 12.17 -4.62 -14.85
C GLY A 27 13.35 -3.70 -15.16
N GLU A 28 13.24 -2.88 -16.20
CA GLU A 28 14.29 -1.93 -16.59
C GLU A 28 14.46 -0.79 -15.58
N MET A 29 13.36 -0.28 -15.02
CA MET A 29 13.41 0.84 -14.07
C MET A 29 13.73 0.41 -12.63
N TRP A 30 13.51 -0.87 -12.29
CA TRP A 30 13.59 -1.36 -10.92
C TRP A 30 14.90 -1.07 -10.20
N PRO A 31 16.10 -1.23 -10.79
CA PRO A 31 17.35 -0.94 -10.08
C PRO A 31 17.45 0.50 -9.58
N CYS A 32 16.93 1.46 -10.34
CA CYS A 32 16.90 2.87 -9.95
C CYS A 32 15.74 3.15 -8.98
N PHE A 33 14.55 2.67 -9.32
CA PHE A 33 13.34 2.91 -8.54
C PHE A 33 13.39 2.29 -7.15
N SER A 34 13.86 1.04 -7.03
CA SER A 34 13.99 0.33 -5.75
C SER A 34 14.95 1.03 -4.79
N ASN A 35 16.07 1.56 -5.28
CA ASN A 35 17.03 2.30 -4.47
C ASN A 35 16.46 3.62 -3.96
N TRP A 36 15.78 4.37 -4.83
CA TRP A 36 15.10 5.60 -4.45
C TRP A 36 13.98 5.35 -3.44
N LEU A 37 13.11 4.38 -3.71
CA LEU A 37 11.99 4.03 -2.84
C LEU A 37 12.48 3.47 -1.49
N SER A 38 13.54 2.67 -1.49
CA SER A 38 14.14 2.14 -0.26
C SER A 38 14.62 3.27 0.66
N ARG A 39 15.21 4.34 0.12
CA ARG A 39 15.63 5.51 0.92
C ARG A 39 14.44 6.23 1.53
N ILE A 40 13.38 6.46 0.75
CA ILE A 40 12.16 7.11 1.25
C ILE A 40 11.54 6.28 2.37
N LEU A 41 11.41 4.97 2.17
CA LEU A 41 10.80 4.07 3.15
C LEU A 41 11.64 3.93 4.42
N LYS A 42 12.99 3.96 4.29
CA LYS A 42 13.92 3.94 5.42
C LYS A 42 13.65 5.08 6.41
N ASP A 43 13.32 6.26 5.92
CA ASP A 43 13.08 7.44 6.76
C ASP A 43 11.60 7.56 7.16
N THR A 44 10.71 7.25 6.23
CA THR A 44 9.26 7.46 6.41
C THR A 44 8.66 6.47 7.39
N ILE A 45 8.99 5.17 7.30
CA ILE A 45 8.37 4.14 8.16
C ILE A 45 8.73 4.38 9.63
N PRO A 46 10.01 4.55 10.01
CA PRO A 46 10.35 4.87 11.40
C PRO A 46 9.76 6.21 11.85
N GLY A 47 9.72 7.23 10.99
CA GLY A 47 9.09 8.51 11.29
C GLY A 47 7.61 8.37 11.69
N VAL A 48 6.83 7.63 10.89
CA VAL A 48 5.41 7.35 11.18
C VAL A 48 5.27 6.52 12.46
N VAL A 49 6.06 5.46 12.64
CA VAL A 49 6.00 4.62 13.84
C VAL A 49 6.32 5.44 15.09
N ASN A 50 7.38 6.24 15.06
CA ASN A 50 7.78 7.07 16.19
C ASN A 50 6.78 8.16 16.52
N PHE A 51 6.08 8.72 15.52
CA PHE A 51 4.99 9.66 15.74
C PHE A 51 3.87 9.02 16.58
N TYR A 52 3.45 7.80 16.25
CA TYR A 52 2.43 7.10 17.05
C TYR A 52 2.94 6.68 18.43
N LEU A 53 4.24 6.40 18.59
CA LEU A 53 4.84 6.05 19.88
C LEU A 53 5.10 7.26 20.78
N SER A 54 5.20 8.48 20.25
CA SER A 54 5.62 9.68 21.01
C SER A 54 4.55 10.29 21.92
N GLY A 55 3.35 9.71 21.98
CA GLY A 55 2.20 10.24 22.71
C GLY A 55 1.37 11.23 21.89
N GLU A 56 2.01 12.11 21.10
CA GLU A 56 1.30 13.07 20.23
C GLU A 56 0.54 12.38 19.09
N GLY A 57 1.08 11.30 18.52
CA GLY A 57 0.36 10.48 17.54
C GLY A 57 -0.63 9.49 18.16
N ALA A 58 -0.44 9.12 19.43
CA ALA A 58 -1.41 8.29 20.16
C ALA A 58 -2.70 9.06 20.45
N ASP A 59 -2.58 10.33 20.87
CA ASP A 59 -3.71 11.22 21.10
C ASP A 59 -4.46 11.55 19.79
N ALA A 60 -3.73 11.75 18.68
CA ALA A 60 -4.33 11.98 17.36
C ALA A 60 -5.05 10.73 16.79
N ALA A 61 -4.51 9.53 17.02
CA ALA A 61 -5.19 8.27 16.66
C ALA A 61 -6.44 8.04 17.51
N GLU A 62 -6.40 8.43 18.79
CA GLU A 62 -7.54 8.34 19.71
C GLU A 62 -8.66 9.33 19.35
N GLU A 63 -8.33 10.56 18.91
CA GLU A 63 -9.32 11.51 18.37
C GLU A 63 -9.96 11.03 17.06
N GLU A 64 -9.21 10.44 16.13
CA GLU A 64 -9.77 9.87 14.90
C GLU A 64 -10.64 8.63 15.17
N SER A 65 -10.29 7.84 16.19
CA SER A 65 -11.10 6.70 16.65
C SER A 65 -12.37 7.14 17.37
N LYS A 66 -12.34 8.25 18.14
CA LYS A 66 -13.51 8.85 18.79
C LYS A 66 -14.47 9.48 17.78
N ALA A 67 -13.94 10.11 16.72
CA ALA A 67 -14.76 10.67 15.63
C ALA A 67 -15.58 9.60 14.86
N LYS A 68 -15.25 8.31 14.97
CA LYS A 68 -16.02 7.19 14.40
C LYS A 68 -16.89 6.46 15.42
N HIS A 69 -16.80 6.78 16.71
CA HIS A 69 -17.43 5.97 17.76
C HIS A 69 -17.96 6.82 18.93
N ASP A 70 -18.64 7.93 18.63
CA ASP A 70 -19.41 8.66 19.64
C ASP A 70 -20.75 7.96 19.89
N LEU A 71 -20.74 7.06 20.88
CA LEU A 71 -21.80 6.90 21.89
C LEU A 71 -21.37 5.84 22.91
N ALA A 72 -20.62 6.29 23.93
CA ALA A 72 -21.03 6.16 25.34
C ALA A 72 -19.82 6.18 26.29
N SER A 73 -19.91 7.10 27.23
CA SER A 73 -19.35 7.06 28.58
C SER A 73 -17.83 7.18 28.73
N SER A 74 -17.46 8.38 29.17
CA SER A 74 -16.26 8.74 29.92
C SER A 74 -15.73 7.64 30.82
N GLN A 75 -14.42 7.39 30.76
CA GLN A 75 -13.66 7.01 31.95
C GLN A 75 -12.20 7.45 31.83
N GLU A 76 -11.69 8.02 32.92
CA GLU A 76 -10.35 8.57 33.10
C GLU A 76 -9.25 7.61 32.62
N VAL A 77 -8.28 8.11 31.83
CA VAL A 77 -7.09 7.35 31.48
C VAL A 77 -5.87 7.96 32.15
N ALA A 78 -5.28 7.15 33.02
CA ALA A 78 -4.06 7.41 33.77
C ALA A 78 -2.93 7.91 32.86
N LYS A 79 -2.14 8.87 33.37
CA LYS A 79 -0.90 9.36 32.75
C LYS A 79 0.03 8.18 32.45
N ALA A 80 0.00 7.71 31.19
CA ALA A 80 0.84 6.65 30.70
C ALA A 80 2.30 7.12 30.76
N LYS A 81 3.11 6.35 31.47
CA LYS A 81 4.57 6.50 31.56
C LYS A 81 5.13 6.47 30.14
N LYS A 82 5.68 7.61 29.69
CA LYS A 82 6.25 7.81 28.34
C LYS A 82 7.45 6.87 28.16
N ASN A 83 7.21 5.64 27.70
CA ASN A 83 8.27 4.75 27.26
C ASN A 83 8.85 5.36 25.99
N SER A 84 10.07 5.90 26.09
CA SER A 84 10.84 6.48 24.99
C SER A 84 11.38 5.37 24.08
N MET A 85 10.48 4.58 23.48
CA MET A 85 10.85 3.62 22.45
C MET A 85 10.90 4.35 21.12
N THR A 86 12.08 4.37 20.50
CA THR A 86 12.30 4.94 19.17
C THR A 86 12.73 3.83 18.24
N VAL A 87 12.04 3.70 17.13
CA VAL A 87 12.35 2.79 16.03
C VAL A 87 13.22 3.53 15.02
N ALA A 88 14.25 2.87 14.52
CA ALA A 88 15.05 3.33 13.40
C ALA A 88 15.45 2.11 12.56
N PHE A 89 15.70 2.32 11.27
CA PHE A 89 16.22 1.29 10.39
C PHE A 89 17.67 1.60 10.04
N ASP A 90 18.59 0.69 10.36
CA ASP A 90 19.99 0.80 9.94
C ASP A 90 20.11 0.62 8.42
N GLU A 91 19.38 -0.36 7.88
CA GLU A 91 19.30 -0.68 6.47
C GLU A 91 17.86 -0.99 6.07
N PHE A 92 17.49 -0.60 4.84
CA PHE A 92 16.21 -0.94 4.25
C PHE A 92 16.42 -1.18 2.76
N HIS A 93 16.06 -2.37 2.29
CA HIS A 93 16.27 -2.78 0.91
C HIS A 93 15.05 -3.51 0.38
N LEU A 94 14.47 -3.01 -0.71
CA LEU A 94 13.37 -3.68 -1.42
C LEU A 94 13.80 -4.90 -2.24
N GLY A 95 15.10 -5.20 -2.28
CA GLY A 95 15.65 -6.30 -3.06
C GLY A 95 15.86 -5.97 -4.54
N LYS A 96 16.44 -6.92 -5.26
CA LYS A 96 16.82 -6.79 -6.68
C LYS A 96 15.75 -7.28 -7.64
N VAL A 97 14.74 -8.00 -7.13
CA VAL A 97 13.69 -8.60 -7.95
C VAL A 97 12.55 -7.59 -8.09
N PRO A 98 12.19 -7.18 -9.32
CA PRO A 98 11.06 -6.28 -9.55
C PRO A 98 9.72 -6.91 -9.14
N PRO A 99 8.71 -6.09 -8.82
CA PRO A 99 7.35 -6.58 -8.67
C PRO A 99 6.85 -7.15 -10.00
N GLU A 100 6.14 -8.27 -9.92
CA GLU A 100 5.51 -8.93 -11.05
C GLU A 100 4.08 -8.41 -11.22
N ILE A 101 3.76 -7.86 -12.40
CA ILE A 101 2.41 -7.49 -12.77
C ILE A 101 1.65 -8.74 -13.22
N LEU A 102 0.60 -9.08 -12.48
CA LEU A 102 -0.21 -10.28 -12.66
C LEU A 102 -1.43 -10.04 -13.55
N SER A 103 -2.02 -8.84 -13.48
CA SER A 103 -3.20 -8.48 -14.26
C SER A 103 -3.30 -6.97 -14.42
N ILE A 104 -3.83 -6.55 -15.58
CA ILE A 104 -4.21 -5.17 -15.87
C ILE A 104 -5.61 -5.23 -16.47
N MET A 105 -6.57 -4.57 -15.83
CA MET A 105 -7.98 -4.57 -16.25
C MET A 105 -8.52 -3.15 -16.30
N ASP A 106 -9.41 -2.88 -17.24
CA ASP A 106 -10.18 -1.64 -17.22
C ASP A 106 -11.18 -1.68 -16.06
N PHE A 107 -11.02 -0.76 -15.11
CA PHE A 107 -11.99 -0.57 -14.02
C PHE A 107 -13.09 0.40 -14.44
N GLN A 108 -12.69 1.51 -15.05
CA GLN A 108 -13.62 2.53 -15.53
C GLN A 108 -13.01 3.29 -16.71
N MET A 109 -13.76 3.37 -17.80
CA MET A 109 -13.47 4.27 -18.90
C MET A 109 -14.58 5.32 -18.98
N SER A 110 -14.22 6.58 -18.72
CA SER A 110 -15.05 7.73 -19.07
C SER A 110 -14.34 8.52 -20.18
N GLY A 111 -15.06 9.36 -20.91
CA GLY A 111 -14.45 10.19 -21.96
C GLY A 111 -13.32 11.13 -21.47
N ALA A 112 -13.16 11.31 -20.15
CA ALA A 112 -12.13 12.15 -19.54
C ALA A 112 -11.14 11.37 -18.66
N SER A 113 -11.35 10.08 -18.40
CA SER A 113 -10.49 9.30 -17.51
C SER A 113 -10.44 7.83 -17.89
N VAL A 114 -9.24 7.26 -17.79
CA VAL A 114 -9.01 5.82 -17.86
C VAL A 114 -8.51 5.37 -16.51
N VAL A 115 -9.24 4.46 -15.87
CA VAL A 115 -8.84 3.83 -14.61
C VAL A 115 -8.50 2.38 -14.89
N LEU A 116 -7.24 2.03 -14.63
CA LEU A 116 -6.73 0.67 -14.73
C LEU A 116 -6.60 0.07 -13.33
N ASP A 117 -7.15 -1.13 -13.15
CA ASP A 117 -6.88 -1.96 -11.99
C ASP A 117 -5.66 -2.84 -12.29
N ILE A 118 -4.62 -2.71 -11.45
CA ILE A 118 -3.33 -3.38 -11.63
C ILE A 118 -3.09 -4.27 -10.41
N MET A 119 -3.11 -5.58 -10.65
CA MET A 119 -2.71 -6.57 -9.65
C MET A 119 -1.21 -6.84 -9.80
N TYR A 120 -0.46 -6.69 -8.71
CA TYR A 120 0.97 -6.97 -8.69
C TYR A 120 1.39 -7.81 -7.48
N ARG A 121 2.54 -8.47 -7.60
CA ARG A 121 3.20 -9.21 -6.52
C ARG A 121 4.59 -8.63 -6.30
N LEU A 122 4.86 -8.14 -5.10
CA LEU A 122 6.21 -7.80 -4.65
C LEU A 122 6.66 -8.82 -3.62
N GLN A 123 7.83 -9.41 -3.83
CA GLN A 123 8.44 -10.32 -2.86
C GLN A 123 9.64 -9.62 -2.21
N SER A 124 9.43 -9.10 -1.00
CA SER A 124 10.50 -8.56 -0.19
C SER A 124 11.10 -9.67 0.67
N THR A 125 12.36 -10.00 0.45
CA THR A 125 13.09 -10.90 1.37
C THR A 125 13.70 -10.06 2.48
N GLY A 126 13.17 -10.18 3.70
CA GLY A 126 13.90 -9.76 4.89
C GLY A 126 15.06 -10.72 5.09
N GLY A 127 16.29 -10.22 5.12
CA GLY A 127 17.40 -11.02 5.61
C GLY A 127 17.07 -11.43 7.04
N THR A 128 17.10 -12.72 7.35
CA THR A 128 17.18 -13.14 8.74
C THR A 128 18.55 -12.68 9.23
N GLY A 129 18.60 -11.45 9.73
CA GLY A 129 19.65 -11.04 10.64
C GLY A 129 19.63 -12.05 11.76
N ILE A 130 20.60 -12.96 11.75
CA ILE A 130 20.88 -13.82 12.87
C ILE A 130 21.29 -12.85 13.97
N PHE A 131 20.36 -12.55 14.88
CA PHE A 131 20.69 -11.82 16.10
C PHE A 131 21.66 -12.70 16.89
N PRO A 132 22.88 -12.22 17.20
CA PRO A 132 23.81 -12.94 18.07
C PRO A 132 23.29 -13.06 19.50
#